data_AF-A0A2W0BLS9-F1
#
_entry.id   AF-A0A2W0BLS9-F1
#
_cell.length_a   1.000
_cell.length_b   1.000
_cell.length_c   1.000
_cell.angle_alpha   90.00
_cell.angle_beta   90.00
_cell.angle_gamma   90.00
#
_symmetry.space_group_name_H-M   'P 1'
#
loop_
_entity.id
_entity.type
_entity.pdbx_description
1 polymer ?
#
loop_
_entity_poly.entity_id
_entity_poly.type
_entity_poly.pdbx_seq_one_letter_code
_entity_poly.pdbx_strand_id
1 'polypeptide(L)' 'QKLVDMLTSWTQGKQNPTDLQALEELNQALSLTSICGLGQIVPAPIQSVMRHFRDEIDAHVKDKECPAGVCRIGGS' A
#
# COMPACT_ATOMS: atom_id res chain seq x y z
N GLN A 1 -1.67 -11.46 3.47
CA GLN A 1 -2.51 -10.82 4.50
C GLN A 1 -2.07 -9.39 4.83
N LYS A 2 -0.79 -9.09 5.07
CA LYS A 2 -0.31 -7.75 5.51
C LYS A 2 -0.72 -6.51 4.68
N LEU A 3 -0.76 -6.57 3.35
CA LEU A 3 -1.11 -5.40 2.52
C LEU A 3 -2.57 -4.96 2.73
N VAL A 4 -3.50 -5.92 2.73
CA VAL A 4 -4.94 -5.62 2.83
C VAL A 4 -5.24 -4.94 4.17
N ASP A 5 -4.58 -5.36 5.24
CA ASP A 5 -4.73 -4.77 6.56
C ASP A 5 -4.19 -3.32 6.60
N MET A 6 -3.05 -3.06 5.96
CA MET A 6 -2.50 -1.68 5.83
C MET A 6 -3.40 -0.80 4.98
N LEU A 7 -3.85 -1.27 3.81
CA LEU A 7 -4.79 -0.52 2.96
C LEU A 7 -6.08 -0.19 3.73
N THR A 8 -6.60 -1.16 4.47
CA THR A 8 -7.79 -0.96 5.31
C THR A 8 -7.53 0.05 6.42
N SER A 9 -6.39 0.00 7.10
CA SER A 9 -6.06 0.97 8.16
C SER A 9 -5.95 2.39 7.63
N TRP A 10 -5.38 2.57 6.43
CA TRP A 10 -5.28 3.88 5.76
C TRP A 10 -6.66 4.46 5.45
N THR A 11 -7.61 3.64 4.97
CA THR A 11 -9.00 4.10 4.75
C THR A 11 -9.73 4.53 6.03
N GLN A 12 -9.20 4.17 7.20
CA GLN A 12 -9.72 4.52 8.52
C GLN A 12 -8.91 5.62 9.22
N GLY A 13 -7.87 6.16 8.58
CA GLY A 13 -7.04 7.22 9.15
C GLY A 13 -6.04 6.72 10.18
N LYS A 14 -5.79 5.40 10.19
CA LYS A 14 -4.90 4.69 11.12
C LYS A 14 -3.57 4.30 10.48
N GLN A 15 -3.08 5.13 9.55
CA GLN A 15 -1.76 4.98 8.94
C GLN A 15 -0.64 5.16 9.96
N ASN A 16 0.40 4.33 9.82
CA ASN A 16 1.62 4.41 10.59
C ASN A 16 2.73 5.03 9.74
N PRO A 17 3.56 5.93 10.28
CA PRO A 17 4.73 6.47 9.57
C PRO A 17 5.68 5.41 9.01
N THR A 18 5.71 4.20 9.58
CA THR A 18 6.55 3.09 9.08
C THR A 18 5.93 2.31 7.91
N ASP A 19 4.66 2.57 7.56
CA ASP A 19 3.96 1.76 6.56
C ASP A 19 4.61 1.85 5.17
N LEU A 20 5.11 3.02 4.77
CA LEU A 20 5.85 3.18 3.50
C LEU A 20 7.11 2.32 3.45
N GLN A 21 7.84 2.25 4.57
CA GLN A 21 9.03 1.40 4.67
C GLN A 21 8.65 -0.08 4.55
N ALA A 22 7.60 -0.51 5.25
CA ALA A 22 7.10 -1.87 5.15
C ALA A 22 6.65 -2.24 3.73
N LEU A 23 6.07 -1.29 2.97
CA LEU A 23 5.72 -1.51 1.57
C LEU A 23 6.94 -1.63 0.66
N GLU A 24 7.99 -0.84 0.87
CA GLU A 24 9.23 -0.95 0.12
C GLU A 24 9.89 -2.32 0.36
N GLU A 25 9.98 -2.76 1.62
CA GLU A 25 10.51 -4.07 1.98
C GLU A 25 9.69 -5.22 1.36
N LEU A 26 8.35 -5.09 1.37
CA LEU A 26 7.47 -6.04 0.69
C LEU A 26 7.74 -6.06 -0.82
N ASN A 27 7.83 -4.91 -1.45
CA ASN A 27 8.10 -4.81 -2.90
C ASN A 27 9.47 -5.42 -3.26
N GLN A 28 10.50 -5.19 -2.45
CA GLN A 28 11.82 -5.80 -2.62
C GLN A 28 11.78 -7.32 -2.43
N ALA A 29 11.13 -7.82 -1.37
CA ALA A 29 10.99 -9.25 -1.12
C ALA A 29 10.22 -9.96 -2.26
N LEU A 30 9.20 -9.30 -2.80
CA LEU A 30 8.41 -9.80 -3.94
C LEU A 30 9.22 -9.83 -5.23
N SER A 31 10.04 -8.81 -5.47
CA SER A 31 10.98 -8.78 -6.61
C SER A 31 11.97 -9.95 -6.55
N LEU A 32 12.52 -10.23 -5.36
CA LEU A 32 13.49 -11.31 -5.15
C LEU A 32 12.88 -12.72 -5.22
N THR A 33 11.62 -12.90 -4.80
CA THR A 33 10.92 -14.20 -4.81
C THR A 33 10.39 -14.62 -6.18
N SER A 34 10.47 -13.73 -7.18
CA SER A 34 10.03 -13.98 -8.56
C SER A 34 10.96 -14.90 -9.37
N ILE A 35 12.13 -15.25 -8.83
CA ILE A 35 13.24 -15.88 -9.57
C ILE A 35 13.09 -17.41 -9.71
N CYS A 36 12.16 -18.04 -8.99
CA CYS A 36 11.87 -19.48 -9.12
C CYS A 36 10.37 -19.68 -9.41
N GLY A 37 10.03 -20.38 -10.49
CA GLY A 37 8.73 -20.36 -11.20
C GLY A 37 7.43 -20.75 -10.46
N LEU A 38 7.39 -20.78 -9.14
CA LEU A 38 6.17 -20.95 -8.33
C LEU A 38 5.74 -19.68 -7.54
N GLY A 39 6.51 -18.58 -7.59
CA GLY A 39 6.25 -17.36 -6.80
C GLY A 39 5.20 -16.37 -7.34
N GLN A 40 4.49 -16.70 -8.44
CA GLN A 40 3.87 -15.71 -9.31
C GLN A 40 2.48 -15.16 -8.91
N ILE A 41 1.83 -15.67 -7.86
CA ILE A 41 0.40 -15.33 -7.63
C ILE A 41 0.21 -14.17 -6.61
N VAL A 42 1.21 -13.85 -5.80
CA VAL A 42 1.14 -12.80 -4.77
C VAL A 42 1.87 -11.47 -5.08
N PRO A 43 2.89 -11.37 -5.97
CA PRO A 43 3.62 -10.11 -6.18
C PRO A 43 2.87 -9.08 -7.05
N ALA A 44 2.10 -9.53 -8.04
CA ALA A 44 1.45 -8.64 -9.01
C ALA A 44 0.44 -7.63 -8.41
N PRO A 45 -0.39 -7.98 -7.41
CA PRO A 45 -1.36 -7.05 -6.83
C PRO A 45 -0.70 -5.87 -6.12
N ILE A 46 0.33 -6.11 -5.30
CA ILE A 46 1.05 -5.04 -4.56
C ILE A 46 1.78 -4.13 -5.55
N GLN A 47 2.46 -4.73 -6.52
CA GLN A 47 3.23 -3.98 -7.49
C GLN A 47 2.33 -3.14 -8.41
N SER A 48 1.16 -3.67 -8.80
CA SER A 48 0.15 -2.93 -9.55
C SER A 48 -0.44 -1.78 -8.72
N VAL A 49 -0.78 -2.03 -7.45
CA VAL A 49 -1.31 -1.00 -6.55
C VAL A 49 -0.30 0.13 -6.36
N MET A 50 0.97 -0.19 -6.12
CA MET A 50 2.04 0.79 -5.97
C MET A 50 2.34 1.57 -7.25
N ARG A 51 2.11 0.97 -8.42
CA ARG A 51 2.39 1.63 -9.71
C ARG A 51 1.24 2.52 -10.17
N HIS A 52 -0.01 2.13 -9.91
CA HIS A 52 -1.18 2.85 -10.39
C HIS A 52 -1.77 3.82 -9.36
N PHE A 53 -1.57 3.58 -8.07
CA PHE A 53 -2.20 4.34 -6.99
C PHE A 53 -1.17 4.96 -6.03
N ARG A 54 0.06 5.22 -6.50
CA ARG A 54 1.13 5.77 -5.67
C ARG A 54 0.74 7.08 -5.00
N ASP A 55 0.13 7.98 -5.76
CA ASP A 55 -0.27 9.31 -5.28
C ASP A 55 -1.36 9.21 -4.21
N GLU A 56 -2.32 8.29 -4.38
CA GLU A 56 -3.33 8.00 -3.36
C GLU A 56 -2.71 7.46 -2.07
N ILE A 57 -1.74 6.54 -2.18
CA ILE A 57 -1.03 5.99 -1.02
C ILE A 57 -0.25 7.08 -0.30
N ASP A 58 0.49 7.91 -1.04
CA ASP A 58 1.25 9.00 -0.45
C ASP A 58 0.33 10.01 0.26
N ALA A 59 -0.81 10.38 -0.34
CA ALA A 59 -1.79 11.27 0.29
C ALA A 59 -2.43 10.65 1.57
N HIS A 60 -2.78 9.35 1.54
CA HIS A 60 -3.35 8.69 2.71
C HIS A 60 -2.32 8.54 3.85
N VAL A 61 -1.06 8.23 3.51
CA VAL A 61 -0.02 7.95 4.51
C VAL A 61 0.61 9.23 5.07
N LYS A 62 0.93 10.21 4.21
CA LYS A 62 1.60 11.46 4.61
C LYS A 62 0.60 12.52 5.05
N ASP A 63 -0.38 12.79 4.21
CA ASP A 63 -1.30 13.91 4.37
C ASP A 63 -2.57 13.54 5.15
N LYS A 64 -2.77 12.23 5.40
CA LYS A 64 -3.97 11.68 6.07
C LYS A 64 -5.27 12.02 5.34
N GLU A 65 -5.17 12.23 4.04
CA GLU A 65 -6.25 12.73 3.19
C GLU A 65 -6.57 11.73 2.09
N CYS A 66 -7.84 11.67 1.70
CA CYS A 66 -8.29 10.90 0.56
C CYS A 66 -8.58 11.85 -0.62
N PRO A 67 -7.72 11.92 -1.65
CA PRO A 67 -7.93 12.82 -2.79
C PRO A 67 -9.16 12.43 -3.61
N ALA A 68 -9.58 11.16 -3.56
CA ALA A 68 -10.81 10.69 -4.20
C ALA A 68 -12.08 10.99 -3.38
N GLY A 69 -11.94 11.47 -2.13
CA GLY A 69 -13.08 11.79 -1.24
C GLY A 69 -13.91 10.58 -0.80
N VAL A 70 -13.43 9.35 -1.00
CA VAL A 70 -14.17 8.12 -0.71
C VAL A 70 -13.93 7.60 0.72
N CYS A 71 -12.74 7.83 1.27
CA CYS A 71 -12.40 7.43 2.63
C CYS A 71 -12.82 8.53 3.60
N ARG A 72 -13.36 8.14 4.76
CA ARG A 72 -13.74 9.07 5.83
C ARG A 72 -12.52 9.45 6.68
N ILE A 73 -11.51 10.00 6.02
CA ILE A 73 -10.23 10.41 6.60
C ILE A 73 -9.95 11.82 6.09
N GLY A 74 -9.66 12.74 7.00
CA GLY A 74 -9.75 14.17 6.73
C GLY A 74 -11.02 14.73 7.36
N GLY A 75 -10.84 15.45 8.46
CA GLY A 75 -11.88 16.28 9.01
C GLY A 75 -12.08 17.48 8.09
N SER A 76 -13.25 17.54 7.48
CA SER A 76 -14.00 18.78 7.30
C SER A 76 -15.24 18.69 8.18
#